data_AF-A0A2D4RTK7-F1
#
_entry.id   AF-A0A2D4RTK7-F1
#
_cell.length_a   1.000
_cell.length_b   1.000
_cell.length_c   1.000
_cell.angle_alpha   90.00
_cell.angle_beta   90.00
_cell.angle_gamma   90.00
#
_symmetry.space_group_name_H-M   'P 1'
#
loop_
_entity.id
_entity.type
_entity.pdbx_description
1 polymer ?
#
loop_
_entity_poly.entity_id
_entity_poly.type
_entity_poly.pdbx_seq_one_letter_code
_entity_poly.pdbx_strand_id
1 'polypeptide(L)'
;MAAYAVIPGFHRKLHELHYVNAHTESLSRVENPNGRLFESLPDQVAVPINSGDVIFGDARLIHGAFPNEQLEDRTIITLWFHSYCDSLTLALQSRISEIFLRTGVDTDPAAPYKMTSSDWPDENRVGCDFYFPNKLAGIDQNPRCRIPERQ
;
A
#
# COMPACT_ATOMS: atom_id res chain seq x y z
N MET A 1 14.76 12.02 12.31
CA MET A 1 14.37 12.45 10.95
C MET A 1 13.81 11.23 10.24
N ALA A 2 12.56 11.27 9.77
CA ALA A 2 11.97 10.11 9.12
C ALA A 2 12.52 10.02 7.69
N ALA A 3 13.17 8.91 7.37
CA ALA A 3 13.76 8.69 6.05
C ALA A 3 12.89 7.65 5.33
N TYR A 4 11.89 8.15 4.61
CA TYR A 4 11.15 7.38 3.62
C TYR A 4 12.05 7.22 2.39
N ALA A 5 12.27 5.99 1.94
CA ALA A 5 13.13 5.70 0.80
C ALA A 5 12.29 5.58 -0.46
N VAL A 6 12.69 6.24 -1.54
CA VAL A 6 12.07 6.09 -2.86
C VAL A 6 13.11 5.89 -3.94
N ILE A 7 12.74 5.22 -5.02
CA ILE A 7 13.53 5.23 -6.26
C ILE A 7 12.80 6.08 -7.31
N PRO A 8 13.24 7.33 -7.56
CA PRO A 8 12.50 8.26 -8.38
C PRO A 8 12.26 7.75 -9.81
N GLY A 9 11.02 7.88 -10.29
CA GLY A 9 10.66 7.53 -11.68
C GLY A 9 10.40 6.04 -11.93
N PHE A 10 10.65 5.16 -10.96
CA PHE A 10 10.49 3.70 -11.16
C PHE A 10 9.03 3.22 -11.22
N HIS A 11 8.06 4.06 -10.87
CA HIS A 11 6.65 3.84 -11.22
C HIS A 11 6.40 3.77 -12.75
N ARG A 12 7.38 4.19 -13.57
CA ARG A 12 7.34 4.17 -15.05
C ARG A 12 8.40 3.27 -15.69
N LYS A 13 9.33 2.72 -14.90
CA LYS A 13 10.47 1.93 -15.40
C LYS A 13 10.46 0.56 -14.76
N LEU A 14 10.65 -0.49 -15.55
CA LEU A 14 10.73 -1.83 -15.00
C LEU A 14 11.95 -1.94 -14.04
N HIS A 15 11.75 -2.68 -12.96
CA HIS A 15 12.77 -3.03 -11.98
C HIS A 15 12.39 -4.36 -11.34
N GLU A 16 13.41 -5.12 -10.93
CA GLU A 16 13.22 -6.51 -10.48
C GLU A 16 12.31 -6.61 -9.25
N LEU A 17 12.31 -5.58 -8.39
CA LEU A 17 11.43 -5.52 -7.22
C LEU A 17 9.93 -5.51 -7.54
N HIS A 18 9.51 -5.19 -8.77
CA HIS A 18 8.10 -5.28 -9.16
C HIS A 18 7.56 -6.72 -9.18
N TYR A 19 8.45 -7.72 -9.20
CA TYR A 19 8.08 -9.13 -9.22
C TYR A 19 8.17 -9.80 -7.84
N VAL A 20 8.57 -9.06 -6.81
CA VAL A 20 8.74 -9.60 -5.46
C VAL A 20 7.48 -9.33 -4.65
N ASN A 21 7.01 -10.33 -3.90
CA ASN A 21 5.96 -10.12 -2.91
C ASN A 21 6.55 -9.39 -1.69
N ALA A 22 6.31 -8.08 -1.61
CA ALA A 22 6.85 -7.21 -0.56
C ALA A 22 5.99 -7.17 0.72
N HIS A 23 4.96 -8.01 0.83
CA HIS A 23 3.96 -7.92 1.89
C HIS A 23 3.79 -9.22 2.69
N THR A 24 4.79 -10.09 2.72
CA THR A 24 4.70 -11.28 3.58
C THR A 24 4.85 -10.90 5.04
N GLU A 25 4.19 -11.65 5.94
CA GLU A 25 4.34 -11.50 7.39
C GLU A 25 5.81 -11.57 7.84
N SER A 26 6.58 -12.49 7.25
CA SER A 26 8.00 -12.67 7.55
C SER A 26 8.84 -11.43 7.24
N LEU A 27 8.50 -10.70 6.17
CA LEU A 27 9.15 -9.44 5.82
C LEU A 27 8.73 -8.32 6.78
N SER A 28 7.44 -8.24 7.11
CA SER A 28 6.91 -7.27 8.09
C SER A 28 7.58 -7.42 9.46
N ARG A 29 7.86 -8.66 9.88
CA ARG A 29 8.55 -9.00 11.15
C ARG A 29 10.07 -8.97 11.05
N VAL A 30 10.64 -8.73 9.86
CA VAL A 30 12.08 -8.73 9.60
C VAL A 30 12.76 -10.02 10.08
N GLU A 31 12.17 -11.18 9.77
CA GLU A 31 12.72 -12.49 10.21
C GLU A 31 14.11 -12.77 9.62
N ASN A 32 14.39 -12.26 8.42
CA ASN A 32 15.71 -12.31 7.79
C ASN A 32 16.19 -10.88 7.41
N PRO A 33 16.93 -10.19 8.28
CA PRO A 33 17.41 -8.83 8.02
C PRO A 33 18.45 -8.75 6.89
N ASN A 34 19.09 -9.88 6.53
CA ASN A 34 20.03 -9.96 5.42
C ASN A 34 19.36 -10.30 4.08
N GLY A 35 18.01 -10.27 4.04
CA GLY A 35 17.25 -10.55 2.83
C GLY A 35 17.40 -9.44 1.79
N ARG A 36 17.29 -9.83 0.51
CA ARG A 36 17.42 -8.93 -0.65
C ARG A 36 16.55 -7.66 -0.57
N LEU A 37 15.37 -7.74 0.05
CA LEU A 37 14.45 -6.61 0.18
C LEU A 37 14.89 -5.54 1.20
N PHE A 38 15.89 -5.86 2.03
CA PHE A 38 16.49 -4.93 2.98
C PHE A 38 17.83 -4.35 2.49
N GLU A 39 18.29 -4.77 1.31
CA GLU A 39 19.50 -4.22 0.69
C GLU A 39 19.28 -2.76 0.29
N SER A 40 20.29 -1.92 0.50
CA SER A 40 20.28 -0.55 -0.02
C SER A 40 20.53 -0.56 -1.52
N LEU A 41 19.62 0.07 -2.27
CA LEU A 41 19.76 0.24 -3.71
C LEU A 41 20.47 1.57 -4.02
N PRO A 42 21.36 1.62 -5.03
CA PRO A 42 22.17 2.80 -5.33
C PRO A 42 21.33 4.02 -5.73
N ASP A 43 20.17 3.79 -6.34
CA ASP A 43 19.27 4.84 -6.84
C ASP A 43 18.22 5.29 -5.81
N GLN A 44 18.24 4.70 -4.60
CA GLN A 44 17.29 5.07 -3.57
C GLN A 44 17.67 6.42 -2.93
N VAL A 45 16.69 7.28 -2.73
CA VAL A 45 16.86 8.59 -2.09
C VAL A 45 15.97 8.72 -0.88
N ALA A 46 16.46 9.42 0.15
CA ALA A 46 15.67 9.77 1.31
C ALA A 46 14.76 10.97 0.97
N VAL A 47 13.48 10.84 1.30
CA VAL A 47 12.53 11.95 1.29
C VAL A 47 12.49 12.54 2.70
N PRO A 48 12.99 13.78 2.91
CA PRO A 48 12.95 14.41 4.22
C PRO A 48 11.51 14.80 4.55
N ILE A 49 11.04 14.39 5.74
CA ILE A 49 9.70 14.70 6.24
C ILE A 49 9.71 15.01 7.74
N ASN A 50 8.79 15.89 8.13
CA ASN A 50 8.46 16.24 9.50
C ASN A 50 7.02 15.81 9.84
N SER A 51 6.70 15.84 11.14
CA SER A 51 5.32 15.62 11.59
C SER A 51 4.39 16.68 10.99
N GLY A 52 3.28 16.22 10.42
CA GLY A 52 2.31 17.06 9.72
C GLY A 52 2.53 17.18 8.21
N ASP A 53 3.69 16.74 7.69
CA ASP A 53 3.91 16.68 6.25
C ASP A 53 3.08 15.56 5.61
N VAL A 54 2.64 15.79 4.37
CA VAL A 54 1.89 14.81 3.56
C VAL A 54 2.69 14.49 2.31
N ILE A 55 2.98 13.20 2.10
CA ILE A 55 3.62 12.70 0.87
C ILE A 55 2.55 12.09 -0.03
N PHE A 56 2.57 12.47 -1.31
CA PHE A 56 1.81 11.80 -2.36
C PHE A 56 2.76 10.97 -3.23
N GLY A 57 2.42 9.71 -3.47
CA GLY A 57 3.19 8.80 -4.31
C GLY A 57 2.28 7.99 -5.23
N ASP A 58 2.79 7.70 -6.44
CA ASP A 58 2.15 6.72 -7.32
C ASP A 58 2.22 5.33 -6.66
N ALA A 59 1.13 4.58 -6.67
CA ALA A 59 1.04 3.23 -6.09
C ALA A 59 2.09 2.25 -6.61
N ARG A 60 2.67 2.50 -7.79
CA ARG A 60 3.71 1.68 -8.42
C ARG A 60 5.12 2.15 -8.10
N LEU A 61 5.28 3.26 -7.39
CA LEU A 61 6.59 3.76 -7.02
C LEU A 61 7.27 2.74 -6.10
N ILE A 62 8.50 2.35 -6.44
CA ILE A 62 9.31 1.54 -5.52
C ILE A 62 9.70 2.43 -4.36
N HIS A 63 9.28 2.02 -3.18
CA HIS A 63 9.49 2.75 -1.94
C HIS A 63 9.69 1.78 -0.78
N GLY A 64 10.19 2.32 0.32
CA GLY A 64 10.40 1.60 1.55
C GLY A 64 10.75 2.54 2.69
N ALA A 65 11.37 1.97 3.71
CA ALA A 65 11.76 2.68 4.91
C ALA A 65 13.23 2.42 5.18
N PHE A 66 13.99 3.48 5.48
CA PHE A 66 15.27 3.29 6.15
C PHE A 66 15.05 2.80 7.58
N PRO A 67 16.04 2.09 8.17
CA PRO A 67 16.01 1.63 9.56
C PRO A 67 15.62 2.76 10.52
N ASN A 68 14.81 2.43 11.53
CA ASN A 68 14.56 3.34 12.63
C ASN A 68 15.68 3.18 13.66
N GLU A 69 16.58 4.17 13.74
CA GLU A 69 17.71 4.17 14.69
C GLU A 69 17.35 4.82 16.04
N GLN A 70 16.10 5.26 16.21
CA GLN A 70 15.61 5.88 17.43
C GLN A 70 14.86 4.86 18.30
N LEU A 71 14.77 5.14 19.60
CA LEU A 71 14.02 4.29 20.53
C LEU A 71 12.51 4.53 20.42
N GLU A 72 12.10 5.67 19.89
CA GLU A 72 10.72 6.05 19.70
C GLU A 72 10.13 5.48 18.41
N ASP A 73 8.84 5.17 18.44
CA ASP A 73 8.08 4.73 17.28
C ASP A 73 8.00 5.81 16.20
N ARG A 74 8.10 5.39 14.94
CA ARG A 74 7.93 6.24 13.76
C ARG A 74 6.60 5.92 13.09
N THR A 75 5.53 6.53 13.57
CA THR A 75 4.16 6.29 13.08
C THR A 75 3.89 7.04 11.77
N ILE A 76 3.19 6.37 10.85
CA ILE A 76 2.66 6.93 9.60
C ILE A 76 1.20 6.54 9.45
N ILE A 77 0.39 7.44 8.89
CA ILE A 77 -0.95 7.13 8.39
C ILE A 77 -0.86 7.02 6.86
N THR A 78 -1.20 5.85 6.34
CA THR A 78 -1.19 5.59 4.89
C THR A 78 -2.61 5.58 4.35
N LEU A 79 -2.86 6.36 3.30
CA LEU A 79 -4.14 6.45 2.60
C LEU A 79 -3.97 6.02 1.14
N TRP A 80 -4.97 5.34 0.59
CA TRP A 80 -5.03 5.00 -0.83
C TRP A 80 -6.14 5.79 -1.51
N PHE A 81 -5.76 6.61 -2.49
CA PHE A 81 -6.71 7.39 -3.27
C PHE A 81 -6.87 6.80 -4.67
N HIS A 82 -8.10 6.45 -5.03
CA HIS A 82 -8.45 5.96 -6.37
C HIS A 82 -9.40 6.98 -7.01
N SER A 83 -8.89 7.75 -7.97
CA SER A 83 -9.72 8.76 -8.66
C SER A 83 -10.81 8.09 -9.48
N TYR A 84 -12.03 8.65 -9.42
CA TYR A 84 -13.19 8.23 -10.24
C TYR A 84 -13.40 6.71 -10.26
N CYS A 85 -13.47 6.08 -9.08
CA CYS A 85 -13.59 4.63 -8.95
C CYS A 85 -14.70 4.04 -9.84
N ASP A 86 -15.85 4.70 -9.92
CA ASP A 86 -17.00 4.26 -10.72
C ASP A 86 -16.74 4.23 -12.23
N SER A 87 -15.73 4.97 -12.70
CA SER A 87 -15.31 4.99 -14.12
C SER A 87 -14.29 3.88 -14.47
N LEU A 88 -13.74 3.19 -13.47
CA LEU A 88 -12.80 2.10 -13.69
C LEU A 88 -13.53 0.85 -14.17
N THR A 89 -12.81 -0.09 -14.80
CA THR A 89 -13.37 -1.41 -15.15
C THR A 89 -13.90 -2.14 -13.91
N LEU A 90 -14.92 -2.98 -14.07
CA LEU A 90 -15.48 -3.79 -12.97
C LEU A 90 -14.42 -4.61 -12.22
N ALA A 91 -13.41 -5.14 -12.92
CA ALA A 91 -12.31 -5.88 -12.31
C ALA A 91 -11.49 -5.00 -11.34
N LEU A 92 -11.21 -3.74 -11.70
CA LEU A 92 -10.50 -2.79 -10.84
C LEU A 92 -11.38 -2.31 -9.68
N GLN A 93 -12.66 -2.05 -9.92
CA GLN A 93 -13.61 -1.72 -8.85
C GLN A 93 -13.72 -2.87 -7.83
N SER A 94 -13.79 -4.13 -8.30
CA SER A 94 -13.83 -5.32 -7.45
C SER A 94 -12.56 -5.42 -6.61
N ARG A 95 -11.38 -5.20 -7.22
CA ARG A 95 -10.10 -5.17 -6.49
C ARG A 95 -10.07 -4.09 -5.41
N ILE A 96 -10.55 -2.87 -5.70
CA ILE A 96 -10.63 -1.77 -4.72
C ILE A 96 -11.59 -2.12 -3.57
N SER A 97 -12.76 -2.67 -3.90
CA SER A 97 -13.74 -3.15 -2.91
C SER A 97 -13.14 -4.22 -1.99
N GLU A 98 -12.40 -5.18 -2.52
CA GLU A 98 -11.75 -6.21 -1.71
C GLU A 98 -10.65 -5.64 -0.80
N ILE A 99 -9.91 -4.64 -1.27
CA ILE A 99 -8.92 -3.94 -0.46
C ILE A 99 -9.62 -3.24 0.71
N PHE A 100 -10.68 -2.50 0.40
CA PHE A 100 -11.49 -1.77 1.38
C PHE A 100 -12.12 -2.70 2.42
N LEU A 101 -12.68 -3.84 1.97
CA LEU A 101 -13.28 -4.86 2.83
C LEU A 101 -12.24 -5.82 3.41
N ARG A 102 -10.94 -5.62 3.14
CA ARG A 102 -9.79 -6.44 3.50
C ARG A 102 -9.92 -7.94 3.17
N THR A 103 -10.70 -8.33 2.17
CA THR A 103 -10.98 -9.75 1.83
C THR A 103 -9.95 -10.37 0.87
N GLY A 104 -9.02 -9.57 0.36
CA GLY A 104 -7.94 -10.00 -0.53
C GLY A 104 -6.73 -9.07 -0.45
N VAL A 105 -6.46 -8.54 0.74
CA VAL A 105 -5.27 -7.70 0.99
C VAL A 105 -4.11 -8.53 1.48
N ASP A 106 -2.94 -8.08 1.07
CA ASP A 106 -1.63 -8.60 1.43
C ASP A 106 -1.20 -8.27 2.88
N THR A 107 -1.85 -7.31 3.56
CA THR A 107 -1.34 -6.71 4.81
C THR A 107 -2.06 -7.14 6.09
N ASP A 108 -3.05 -8.02 6.01
CA ASP A 108 -3.63 -8.63 7.20
C ASP A 108 -3.61 -10.14 7.04
N PRO A 109 -2.98 -10.90 7.95
CA PRO A 109 -3.30 -12.31 8.08
C PRO A 109 -4.80 -12.45 8.34
N ALA A 110 -5.35 -13.65 8.23
CA ALA A 110 -6.71 -13.95 8.68
C ALA A 110 -6.82 -13.79 10.21
N ALA A 111 -6.71 -12.55 10.70
CA ALA A 111 -6.84 -12.20 12.08
C ALA A 111 -8.31 -12.43 12.44
N PRO A 112 -8.60 -13.13 13.56
CA PRO A 112 -9.97 -13.47 13.95
C PRO A 112 -10.86 -12.23 14.18
N TYR A 113 -10.27 -11.03 14.26
CA TYR A 113 -10.93 -9.75 14.53
C TYR A 113 -10.64 -8.72 13.43
N LYS A 114 -10.88 -9.10 12.17
CA LYS A 114 -10.77 -8.16 11.06
C LYS A 114 -11.89 -7.13 11.13
N MET A 115 -11.57 -5.93 11.59
CA MET A 115 -12.50 -4.79 11.55
C MET A 115 -12.49 -4.14 10.17
N THR A 116 -13.68 -3.90 9.64
CA THR A 116 -13.94 -3.12 8.44
C THR A 116 -14.73 -1.86 8.83
N SER A 117 -14.94 -0.95 7.88
CA SER A 117 -15.84 0.19 8.10
C SER A 117 -17.29 -0.24 8.36
N SER A 118 -17.66 -1.49 8.02
CA SER A 118 -18.99 -2.04 8.32
C SER A 118 -19.18 -2.29 9.82
N ASP A 119 -18.09 -2.39 10.58
CA ASP A 119 -18.10 -2.60 12.03
C ASP A 119 -18.08 -1.27 12.81
N TRP A 120 -18.05 -0.13 12.11
CA TRP A 120 -18.10 1.19 12.76
C TRP A 120 -19.51 1.53 13.23
N PRO A 121 -19.66 2.28 14.34
CA PRO A 121 -20.95 2.85 14.72
C PRO A 121 -21.54 3.70 13.58
N ASP A 122 -22.86 3.62 13.37
CA ASP A 122 -23.53 4.30 12.26
C ASP A 122 -23.26 5.82 12.23
N GLU A 123 -23.17 6.47 13.39
CA GLU A 123 -22.85 7.90 13.52
C GLU A 123 -21.50 8.28 12.87
N ASN A 124 -20.52 7.38 12.88
CA ASN A 124 -19.21 7.58 12.26
C ASN A 124 -19.20 7.23 10.77
N ARG A 125 -20.27 6.57 10.28
CA ARG A 125 -20.36 6.02 8.94
C ARG A 125 -21.18 6.89 7.99
N VAL A 126 -22.28 7.48 8.47
CA VAL A 126 -23.22 8.29 7.66
C VAL A 126 -22.54 9.42 6.88
N GLY A 127 -21.49 10.04 7.42
CA GLY A 127 -20.76 11.12 6.75
C GLY A 127 -19.74 10.67 5.70
N CYS A 128 -19.44 9.37 5.62
CA CYS A 128 -18.35 8.83 4.80
C CYS A 128 -18.79 7.72 3.84
N ASP A 129 -20.00 7.17 4.01
CA ASP A 129 -20.51 6.05 3.21
C ASP A 129 -20.42 6.27 1.70
N PHE A 130 -20.64 7.50 1.24
CA PHE A 130 -20.62 7.83 -0.18
C PHE A 130 -19.20 7.77 -0.80
N TYR A 131 -18.15 7.72 0.03
CA TYR A 131 -16.78 7.49 -0.42
C TYR A 131 -16.42 6.01 -0.49
N PHE A 132 -17.28 5.11 0.02
CA PHE A 132 -16.97 3.68 0.06
C PHE A 132 -17.22 3.03 -1.30
N PRO A 133 -16.34 2.13 -1.76
CA PRO A 133 -16.54 1.44 -3.02
C PRO A 133 -17.76 0.53 -2.95
N ASN A 134 -18.46 0.38 -4.08
CA ASN A 134 -19.54 -0.58 -4.21
C ASN A 134 -19.02 -2.01 -3.94
N LYS A 135 -19.78 -2.79 -3.16
CA LYS A 135 -19.45 -4.20 -2.92
C LYS A 135 -19.71 -5.01 -4.18
N LEU A 136 -18.63 -5.42 -4.85
CA LEU A 136 -18.66 -6.29 -6.03
C LEU A 136 -18.19 -7.69 -5.66
N ALA A 137 -18.84 -8.73 -6.20
CA ALA A 137 -18.51 -10.13 -5.94
C ALA A 137 -18.56 -10.94 -7.25
N GLY A 138 -17.68 -11.94 -7.37
CA GLY A 138 -17.68 -12.87 -8.50
C GLY A 138 -17.09 -12.32 -9.81
N ILE A 139 -16.30 -11.25 -9.76
CA ILE A 139 -15.60 -10.67 -10.91
C ILE A 139 -14.13 -11.09 -10.88
N ASP A 140 -13.61 -11.60 -12.00
CA ASP A 140 -12.19 -11.95 -12.13
C ASP A 140 -11.30 -10.71 -12.00
N GLN A 141 -10.21 -10.86 -11.26
CA GLN A 141 -9.48 -9.73 -10.70
C GLN A 141 -8.26 -9.39 -11.55
N ASN A 142 -8.08 -8.10 -11.82
CA ASN A 142 -6.80 -7.60 -12.29
C ASN A 142 -5.79 -7.48 -11.12
N PRO A 143 -4.48 -7.57 -11.40
CA PRO A 143 -3.45 -7.19 -10.44
C PRO A 143 -3.64 -5.72 -10.04
N ARG A 144 -3.39 -5.40 -8.76
CA ARG A 144 -3.60 -4.07 -8.17
C ARG A 144 -2.82 -2.97 -8.91
N CYS A 145 -1.59 -3.28 -9.30
CA CYS A 145 -0.68 -2.36 -9.97
C CYS A 145 -0.21 -2.98 -11.28
N ARG A 146 -0.33 -2.23 -12.38
CA ARG A 146 0.30 -2.59 -13.66
C ARG A 146 1.81 -2.53 -13.51
N ILE A 147 2.51 -3.60 -13.87
CA ILE A 147 3.98 -3.60 -13.97
C ILE A 147 4.38 -2.75 -15.18
N PRO A 148 5.32 -1.79 -15.05
CA PRO A 148 5.82 -1.03 -16.20
C PRO A 148 6.44 -1.96 -17.26
N GLU A 149 6.23 -1.67 -18.53
CA GLU A 149 6.86 -2.42 -19.63
C GLU A 149 8.37 -2.16 -19.67
N ARG A 150 9.14 -3.09 -20.24
CA ARG A 150 10.55 -2.83 -20.59
C ARG A 150 10.56 -1.76 -21.69
N GLN A 151 11.28 -0.67 -21.44
CA GLN A 151 11.59 0.32 -22.48
C GLN A 151 12.67 -0.22 -23.41
#